data_AF-A0A8S1ET93-F1
#
_entry.id   AF-A0A8S1ET93-F1
#
_cell.length_a   1.000
_cell.length_b   1.000
_cell.length_c   1.000
_cell.angle_alpha   90.00
_cell.angle_beta   90.00
_cell.angle_gamma   90.00
#
_symmetry.space_group_name_H-M   'P 1'
#
loop_
_entity.id
_entity.type
_entity.pdbx_description
1 polymer ?
#
loop_
_entity_poly.entity_id
_entity_poly.type
_entity_poly.pdbx_seq_one_letter_code
_entity_poly.pdbx_strand_id
1 'polypeptide(L)'
;MHASSQPSSAHSNNGEFSNLWKHAVHIEMQEIIYIHLHQRDENSPACLTFVNCEGVQSAPLQLPAGQHSIAFLSSLETGLAPLLRLDPPLWTGQSKEKILPRLRKRSTAVSMTAPAMLDYVFRLVRASGVEPAPEDDEPESTAPSPQPPIHNNCVSLPNSPYIIDNVDSIVNFQIDKACKSMRHQIMARAFFGWLNYVKHLRTIRNHLLDLINTDAICKEKSEPVNEEFWNKCRENPTKELETEFLQRVYWTGIDGTNTKELRRQAWPYLLGLFEWSESPEYRMETFTQKYREEIEEWKILEEEVRRRDEEAFIAARSKKATSPIREGSMMSEVFEDPDEPTCSIFDEHERLVKMFMANLHRIDKDVERCDRNLIFFSNRDNLESLRRVMCTYVRRNLDEGYIQGMCDLLAPLLVIFEDEALTLECFTILMTRLRDKFPQRAGMDECLSNFRSLIQVVDPTIYSMLTASSDFTHLYFSYRWFLLDFKRELSYECTYKVWEVIWAAKRLKITDHFALFFALGMVTNYREVIVTNNMDFTDMIKFFNEMAERHDCIRLLQTARNHVKCLQNLVQQLK
;
A
#
# COMPACT_ATOMS: atom_id res chain seq x y z
N MET A 1 -21.09 31.87 -17.52
CA MET A 1 -20.94 33.12 -16.75
C MET A 1 -20.55 32.75 -15.33
N HIS A 2 -19.52 33.41 -14.75
CA HIS A 2 -19.09 33.50 -13.33
C HIS A 2 -19.08 32.21 -12.46
N ALA A 3 -17.98 31.82 -11.78
CA ALA A 3 -17.23 32.50 -10.71
C ALA A 3 -18.11 32.77 -9.46
N SER A 4 -17.71 32.59 -8.20
CA SER A 4 -16.40 32.50 -7.53
C SER A 4 -16.59 31.72 -6.19
N SER A 5 -15.59 31.07 -5.57
CA SER A 5 -14.74 31.72 -4.54
C SER A 5 -13.50 30.88 -4.13
N GLN A 6 -12.46 31.58 -3.65
CA GLN A 6 -11.14 31.04 -3.25
C GLN A 6 -11.04 30.78 -1.74
N PRO A 7 -9.98 30.10 -1.27
CA PRO A 7 -9.36 30.35 0.03
C PRO A 7 -8.05 31.16 -0.11
N SER A 8 -7.98 32.30 0.58
CA SER A 8 -6.75 33.05 0.86
C SER A 8 -5.98 32.34 1.98
N SER A 9 -4.65 32.24 2.01
CA SER A 9 -3.77 33.39 2.21
C SER A 9 -2.29 33.09 1.91
N ALA A 10 -1.79 33.59 0.77
CA ALA A 10 -0.36 33.82 0.52
C ALA A 10 -0.21 34.95 -0.52
N HIS A 11 -0.56 36.18 -0.14
CA HIS A 11 -0.35 37.35 -1.00
C HIS A 11 1.12 37.80 -0.93
N SER A 12 1.92 37.23 -1.83
CA SER A 12 3.13 37.86 -2.39
C SER A 12 3.20 37.54 -3.88
N ASN A 13 3.86 38.40 -4.67
CA ASN A 13 3.74 38.43 -6.14
C ASN A 13 4.25 37.15 -6.84
N ASN A 14 3.35 36.21 -7.12
CA ASN A 14 3.69 34.93 -7.78
C ASN A 14 3.69 34.98 -9.33
N GLY A 15 3.42 36.14 -9.95
CA GLY A 15 3.44 36.31 -11.40
C GLY A 15 4.85 36.33 -12.01
N GLU A 16 5.86 36.78 -11.26
CA GLU A 16 7.23 36.93 -11.75
C GLU A 16 8.04 35.63 -11.60
N PHE A 17 7.90 34.92 -10.47
CA PHE A 17 8.62 33.67 -10.21
C PHE A 17 8.44 32.61 -11.32
N SER A 18 7.21 32.40 -11.80
CA SER A 18 6.92 31.41 -12.86
C SER A 18 7.62 31.73 -14.20
N ASN A 19 7.87 33.00 -14.49
CA ASN A 19 8.50 33.41 -15.75
C ASN A 19 10.03 33.45 -15.66
N LEU A 20 10.61 33.67 -14.48
CA LEU A 20 12.07 33.61 -14.27
C LEU A 20 12.62 32.19 -14.50
N TRP A 21 11.99 31.16 -13.91
CA TRP A 21 12.44 29.77 -14.08
C TRP A 21 12.35 29.25 -15.52
N LYS A 22 11.40 29.75 -16.33
CA LYS A 22 11.34 29.41 -17.76
C LYS A 22 12.60 29.82 -18.51
N HIS A 23 13.19 30.97 -18.18
CA HIS A 23 14.44 31.41 -18.80
C HIS A 23 15.63 30.57 -18.34
N ALA A 24 15.68 30.19 -17.06
CA ALA A 24 16.75 29.36 -16.50
C ALA A 24 16.89 27.98 -17.19
N VAL A 25 15.78 27.37 -17.61
CA VAL A 25 15.78 26.07 -18.34
C VAL A 25 16.37 26.17 -19.76
N HIS A 26 16.50 27.38 -20.32
CA HIS A 26 17.05 27.62 -21.66
C HIS A 26 18.51 28.11 -21.65
N ILE A 27 19.19 28.11 -20.49
CA ILE A 27 20.59 28.53 -20.39
C ILE A 27 21.51 27.44 -20.94
N GLU A 28 22.22 27.74 -22.02
CA GLU A 28 23.22 26.83 -22.60
C GLU A 28 24.52 26.83 -21.77
N MET A 29 24.62 25.91 -20.81
CA MET A 29 25.76 25.79 -19.89
C MET A 29 27.14 25.62 -20.57
N GLN A 30 27.20 25.34 -21.87
CA GLN A 30 28.45 25.26 -22.65
C GLN A 30 29.02 26.65 -23.02
N GLU A 31 28.18 27.68 -23.08
CA GLU A 31 28.57 29.06 -23.38
C GLU A 31 28.87 29.87 -22.11
N ILE A 32 28.50 29.35 -20.94
CA ILE A 32 28.69 30.01 -19.63
C ILE A 32 30.14 29.90 -19.17
N ILE A 33 30.76 31.05 -18.87
CA ILE A 33 32.13 31.16 -18.35
C ILE A 33 32.16 31.48 -16.85
N TYR A 34 31.18 32.22 -16.33
CA TYR A 34 31.08 32.57 -14.91
C TYR A 34 29.66 32.40 -14.37
N ILE A 35 29.57 32.06 -13.09
CA ILE A 35 28.33 32.05 -12.31
C ILE A 35 28.58 32.95 -11.09
N HIS A 36 27.79 34.02 -10.98
CA HIS A 36 27.82 34.94 -9.86
C HIS A 36 26.70 34.59 -8.89
N LEU A 37 27.01 34.45 -7.60
CA LEU A 37 26.07 34.24 -6.51
C LEU A 37 26.22 35.40 -5.52
N HIS A 38 25.17 36.21 -5.40
CA HIS A 38 25.09 37.35 -4.49
C HIS A 38 24.15 37.02 -3.33
N GLN A 39 24.65 37.05 -2.10
CA GLN A 39 23.87 36.70 -0.89
C GLN A 39 24.25 37.64 0.27
N ARG A 40 23.28 38.07 1.09
CA ARG A 40 23.56 38.98 2.23
C ARG A 40 24.10 38.24 3.46
N ASP A 41 23.43 37.16 3.84
CA ASP A 41 23.85 36.20 4.87
C ASP A 41 23.29 34.80 4.54
N GLU A 42 23.71 33.76 5.27
CA GLU A 42 23.31 32.37 5.02
C GLU A 42 21.79 32.12 5.11
N ASN A 43 21.04 33.01 5.78
CA ASN A 43 19.59 32.96 5.95
C ASN A 43 18.83 33.94 5.04
N SER A 44 19.52 34.61 4.11
CA SER A 44 18.93 35.51 3.13
C SER A 44 18.64 34.80 1.80
N PRO A 45 17.63 35.24 1.03
CA PRO A 45 17.50 34.80 -0.37
C PRO A 45 18.76 35.16 -1.16
N ALA A 46 19.16 34.27 -2.06
CA ALA A 46 20.37 34.42 -2.86
C ALA A 46 20.01 34.70 -4.33
N CYS A 47 20.80 35.54 -4.99
CA CYS A 47 20.61 35.93 -6.37
C CYS A 47 21.72 35.32 -7.24
N LEU A 48 21.36 34.50 -8.22
CA LEU A 48 22.28 33.76 -9.07
C LEU A 48 22.21 34.27 -10.53
N THR A 49 23.34 34.63 -11.11
CA THR A 49 23.44 35.14 -12.48
C THR A 49 24.50 34.37 -13.25
N PHE A 50 24.16 33.90 -14.46
CA PHE A 50 25.10 33.23 -15.36
C PHE A 50 25.66 34.23 -16.37
N VAL A 51 26.94 34.15 -16.69
CA VAL A 51 27.63 35.04 -17.64
C VAL A 51 28.23 34.22 -18.76
N ASN A 52 27.88 34.53 -20.01
CA ASN A 52 28.37 33.81 -21.19
C ASN A 52 29.73 34.33 -21.70
N CYS A 53 30.29 33.66 -22.71
CA CYS A 53 31.57 34.03 -23.33
C CYS A 53 31.61 35.46 -23.90
N GLU A 54 30.46 36.01 -24.29
CA GLU A 54 30.29 37.38 -24.77
C GLU A 54 30.17 38.42 -23.63
N GLY A 55 30.25 37.97 -22.37
CA GLY A 55 30.09 38.82 -21.19
C GLY A 55 28.64 39.22 -20.87
N VAL A 56 27.65 38.64 -21.57
CA VAL A 56 26.22 38.91 -21.36
C VAL A 56 25.73 38.13 -20.15
N GLN A 57 25.00 38.83 -19.28
CA GLN A 57 24.41 38.27 -18.06
C GLN A 57 23.01 37.72 -18.33
N SER A 58 22.71 36.54 -17.81
CA SER A 58 21.35 35.98 -17.81
C SER A 58 20.40 36.81 -16.94
N ALA A 59 19.09 36.61 -17.11
CA ALA A 59 18.12 37.07 -16.11
C ALA A 59 18.50 36.54 -14.71
N PRO A 60 18.53 37.37 -13.65
CA PRO A 60 18.93 36.92 -12.32
C PRO A 60 17.91 35.96 -11.71
N LEU A 61 18.38 34.81 -11.23
CA LEU A 61 17.57 33.77 -10.60
C LEU A 61 17.56 33.96 -9.09
N GLN A 62 16.38 34.22 -8.52
CA GLN A 62 16.23 34.31 -7.06
C GLN A 62 15.96 32.94 -6.45
N LEU A 63 16.82 32.54 -5.52
CA LEU A 63 16.70 31.34 -4.70
C LEU A 63 16.16 31.72 -3.31
N PRO A 64 15.18 30.98 -2.76
CA PRO A 64 14.70 31.21 -1.39
C PRO A 64 15.81 31.10 -0.35
N ALA A 65 15.60 31.73 0.81
CA ALA A 65 16.49 31.66 1.97
C ALA A 65 16.73 30.22 2.45
N GLY A 66 17.96 29.94 2.91
CA GLY A 66 18.39 28.62 3.38
C GLY A 66 19.39 27.95 2.43
N GLN A 67 19.62 26.64 2.59
CA GLN A 67 20.65 25.88 1.85
C GLN A 67 20.35 25.66 0.35
N HIS A 68 19.34 26.33 -0.22
CA HIS A 68 18.92 26.16 -1.61
C HIS A 68 20.01 26.56 -2.62
N SER A 69 20.84 27.55 -2.31
CA SER A 69 22.00 27.94 -3.16
C SER A 69 23.05 26.83 -3.26
N ILE A 70 23.39 26.20 -2.13
CA ILE A 70 24.36 25.09 -2.07
C ILE A 70 23.80 23.83 -2.71
N ALA A 71 22.53 23.50 -2.44
CA ALA A 71 21.85 22.35 -3.06
C ALA A 71 21.76 22.52 -4.60
N PHE A 72 21.44 23.72 -5.08
CA PHE A 72 21.41 24.03 -6.51
C PHE A 72 22.80 23.91 -7.14
N LEU A 73 23.81 24.61 -6.60
CA LEU A 73 25.18 24.57 -7.15
C LEU A 73 25.77 23.16 -7.13
N SER A 74 25.49 22.35 -6.10
CA SER A 74 25.94 20.95 -6.06
C SER A 74 25.21 20.06 -7.06
N SER A 75 23.92 20.28 -7.30
CA SER A 75 23.17 19.58 -8.35
C SER A 75 23.70 19.97 -9.74
N LEU A 76 24.05 21.24 -9.92
CA LEU A 76 24.66 21.76 -11.14
C LEU A 76 26.05 21.16 -11.39
N GLU A 77 26.93 21.15 -10.38
CA GLU A 77 28.26 20.52 -10.47
C GLU A 77 28.16 19.02 -10.81
N THR A 78 27.16 18.32 -10.25
CA THR A 78 26.87 16.92 -10.58
C THR A 78 26.41 16.74 -12.02
N GLY A 79 25.55 17.64 -12.54
CA GLY A 79 25.06 17.60 -13.92
C GLY A 79 26.07 18.09 -14.97
N LEU A 80 27.10 18.83 -14.57
CA LEU A 80 28.19 19.28 -15.43
C LEU A 80 29.31 18.23 -15.56
N ALA A 81 29.44 17.32 -14.60
CA ALA A 81 30.40 16.22 -14.63
C ALA A 81 30.08 15.22 -15.77
N PRO A 82 31.10 14.61 -16.41
CA PRO A 82 32.54 14.78 -16.19
C PRO A 82 33.14 15.97 -16.98
N LEU A 83 32.37 16.67 -17.80
CA LEU A 83 32.89 17.58 -18.83
C LEU A 83 33.33 18.95 -18.29
N LEU A 84 32.60 19.47 -17.32
CA LEU A 84 32.75 20.81 -16.75
C LEU A 84 32.71 20.74 -15.22
N ARG A 85 33.45 21.62 -14.54
CA ARG A 85 33.45 21.78 -13.08
C ARG A 85 33.46 23.25 -12.68
N LEU A 86 33.05 23.52 -11.44
CA LEU A 86 33.14 24.83 -10.83
C LEU A 86 34.58 25.08 -10.32
N ASP A 87 35.07 26.31 -10.48
CA ASP A 87 36.36 26.78 -9.97
C ASP A 87 36.16 28.15 -9.28
N PRO A 88 36.37 28.27 -7.95
CA PRO A 88 36.77 27.22 -7.02
C PRO A 88 35.69 26.13 -6.86
N PRO A 89 36.07 24.86 -6.62
CA PRO A 89 35.10 23.79 -6.37
C PRO A 89 34.35 24.02 -5.05
N LEU A 90 33.15 23.43 -4.93
CA LEU A 90 32.37 23.45 -3.68
C LEU A 90 32.99 22.59 -2.55
N TRP A 91 34.06 21.87 -2.86
CA TRP A 91 34.79 20.98 -1.97
C TRP A 91 36.07 21.66 -1.49
N THR A 92 36.09 22.14 -0.24
CA THR A 92 37.31 22.68 0.38
C THR A 92 37.59 22.02 1.74
N GLY A 93 38.39 20.95 1.73
CA GLY A 93 38.89 20.28 2.95
C GLY A 93 38.48 18.81 3.08
N GLN A 94 39.10 18.10 4.03
CA GLN A 94 38.92 16.65 4.25
C GLN A 94 37.57 16.25 4.88
N SER A 95 36.68 17.21 5.17
CA SER A 95 35.33 16.97 5.69
C SER A 95 34.30 16.84 4.56
N LYS A 96 33.43 15.83 4.62
CA LYS A 96 32.34 15.58 3.65
C LYS A 96 31.14 16.55 3.81
N GLU A 97 31.37 17.80 4.18
CA GLU A 97 30.34 18.83 4.28
C GLU A 97 30.51 19.86 3.16
N LYS A 98 29.41 20.17 2.47
CA LYS A 98 29.39 21.12 1.33
C LYS A 98 29.29 22.54 1.87
N ILE A 99 30.38 23.31 1.79
CA ILE A 99 30.48 24.67 2.34
C ILE A 99 30.93 25.62 1.22
N LEU A 100 30.33 26.81 1.12
CA LEU A 100 30.75 27.81 0.14
C LEU A 100 32.19 28.28 0.44
N PRO A 101 33.10 28.29 -0.55
CA PRO A 101 34.50 28.65 -0.33
C PRO A 101 34.65 30.11 0.11
N ARG A 102 35.23 30.33 1.30
CA ARG A 102 35.44 31.68 1.86
C ARG A 102 36.46 32.49 1.06
N LEU A 103 35.97 33.39 0.21
CA LEU A 103 36.80 34.37 -0.51
C LEU A 103 37.55 35.28 0.48
N ARG A 104 38.88 35.34 0.36
CA ARG A 104 39.70 36.30 1.11
C ARG A 104 39.40 37.71 0.62
N LYS A 105 38.84 38.56 1.50
CA LYS A 105 38.65 39.99 1.25
C LYS A 105 39.98 40.63 0.85
N ARG A 106 40.09 41.11 -0.39
CA ARG A 106 41.19 41.98 -0.82
C ARG A 106 40.80 43.41 -0.47
N SER A 107 41.40 43.95 0.58
CA SER A 107 41.06 45.25 1.14
C SER A 107 41.53 46.38 0.22
N THR A 108 40.57 47.10 -0.37
CA THR A 108 40.72 48.51 -0.77
C THR A 108 39.64 49.30 -0.06
N ALA A 109 40.06 50.30 0.72
CA ALA A 109 39.15 51.07 1.57
C ALA A 109 38.21 51.95 0.74
N VAL A 110 36.93 52.04 1.16
CA VAL A 110 36.13 53.28 1.28
C VAL A 110 34.72 52.95 1.80
N SER A 111 34.22 53.82 2.68
CA SER A 111 32.85 53.93 3.19
C SER A 111 32.27 52.80 4.07
N MET A 112 31.89 53.18 5.29
CA MET A 112 31.09 52.36 6.21
C MET A 112 29.64 52.85 6.19
N THR A 113 28.69 52.06 5.67
CA THR A 113 27.22 52.16 5.95
C THR A 113 26.35 51.08 5.27
N ALA A 114 26.91 50.03 4.67
CA ALA A 114 26.12 48.93 4.07
C ALA A 114 26.48 47.57 4.70
N PRO A 115 25.50 46.65 4.90
CA PRO A 115 25.79 45.28 5.26
C PRO A 115 26.60 44.63 4.12
N ALA A 116 27.72 43.99 4.47
CA ALA A 116 28.64 43.43 3.48
C ALA A 116 27.99 42.25 2.73
N MET A 117 27.71 42.44 1.44
CA MET A 117 27.24 41.37 0.56
C MET A 117 28.35 40.32 0.38
N LEU A 118 27.96 39.05 0.41
CA LEU A 118 28.81 37.92 0.07
C LEU A 118 28.62 37.62 -1.42
N ASP A 119 29.60 38.04 -2.21
CA ASP A 119 29.65 37.81 -3.66
C ASP A 119 30.60 36.65 -3.93
N TYR A 120 30.07 35.55 -4.46
CA TYR A 120 30.85 34.41 -4.94
C TYR A 120 30.85 34.40 -6.46
N VAL A 121 32.02 34.16 -7.05
CA VAL A 121 32.18 33.99 -8.50
C VAL A 121 32.80 32.63 -8.75
N PHE A 122 32.06 31.77 -9.44
CA PHE A 122 32.53 30.46 -9.90
C PHE A 122 32.81 30.54 -11.39
N ARG A 123 34.00 30.14 -11.82
CA ARG A 123 34.32 29.94 -13.23
C ARG A 123 33.93 28.53 -13.65
N LEU A 124 33.33 28.37 -14.83
CA LEU A 124 33.20 27.05 -15.46
C LEU A 124 34.51 26.70 -16.15
N VAL A 125 35.11 25.57 -15.78
CA VAL A 125 36.35 25.06 -16.40
C VAL A 125 36.15 23.62 -16.87
N ARG A 126 36.72 23.27 -18.03
CA ARG A 126 36.74 21.89 -18.52
C ARG A 126 37.61 21.03 -17.61
N ALA A 127 37.12 19.86 -17.22
CA ALA A 127 37.92 18.93 -16.42
C ALA A 127 38.92 18.20 -17.33
N SER A 128 40.18 18.62 -17.31
CA SER A 128 41.27 17.96 -18.04
C SER A 128 41.75 16.71 -17.29
N GLY A 129 41.55 15.53 -17.88
CA GLY A 129 42.26 14.29 -17.53
C GLY A 129 41.43 13.21 -16.83
N VAL A 130 40.93 12.26 -17.61
CA VAL A 130 40.80 10.84 -17.24
C VAL A 130 41.07 10.02 -18.51
N GLU A 131 42.17 9.27 -18.54
CA GLU A 131 42.43 8.26 -19.57
C GLU A 131 41.68 6.96 -19.25
N PRO A 132 41.22 6.19 -20.26
CA PRO A 132 40.93 4.77 -20.08
C PRO A 132 42.24 3.97 -20.01
N ALA A 133 42.28 2.95 -19.13
CA ALA A 133 43.40 2.02 -19.01
C ALA A 133 43.52 1.09 -20.25
N PRO A 134 44.69 0.47 -20.51
CA PRO A 134 45.07 -0.01 -21.84
C PRO A 134 44.59 -1.42 -22.19
N GLU A 135 44.50 -1.69 -23.50
CA GLU A 135 44.66 -3.03 -24.09
C GLU A 135 46.05 -3.10 -24.78
N ASP A 136 46.61 -4.30 -24.85
CA ASP A 136 48.06 -4.53 -25.04
C ASP A 136 48.61 -4.42 -26.49
N ASP A 137 49.94 -4.27 -26.53
CA ASP A 137 50.92 -4.55 -27.61
C ASP A 137 51.16 -3.55 -28.79
N GLU A 138 52.38 -3.02 -28.79
CA GLU A 138 53.11 -2.21 -29.80
C GLU A 138 53.91 -3.10 -30.81
N PRO A 139 54.75 -2.60 -31.76
CA PRO A 139 55.28 -1.24 -32.05
C PRO A 139 55.00 -0.79 -33.54
N GLU A 140 55.65 0.17 -34.24
CA GLU A 140 56.85 1.02 -34.03
C GLU A 140 56.81 2.31 -34.92
N SER A 141 57.84 3.16 -34.78
CA SER A 141 58.44 4.08 -35.78
C SER A 141 58.03 5.57 -35.88
N THR A 142 58.53 6.35 -34.91
CA THR A 142 59.34 7.60 -35.09
C THR A 142 58.90 8.82 -35.95
N ALA A 143 58.35 9.84 -35.25
CA ALA A 143 58.86 11.23 -35.12
C ALA A 143 58.86 12.23 -36.34
N PRO A 144 59.10 13.56 -36.12
CA PRO A 144 58.37 14.51 -35.26
C PRO A 144 57.99 15.85 -35.96
N SER A 145 57.18 16.72 -35.31
CA SER A 145 56.83 18.08 -35.81
C SER A 145 57.19 19.22 -34.81
N PRO A 146 57.53 20.45 -35.28
CA PRO A 146 57.95 21.57 -34.43
C PRO A 146 56.85 22.60 -34.09
N GLN A 147 57.02 23.33 -33.00
CA GLN A 147 56.20 24.49 -32.58
C GLN A 147 56.78 25.84 -33.08
N PRO A 148 55.94 26.89 -33.18
CA PRO A 148 56.33 28.25 -32.80
C PRO A 148 55.32 28.99 -31.86
N PRO A 149 55.65 30.18 -31.30
CA PRO A 149 55.12 30.61 -29.99
C PRO A 149 54.21 31.87 -29.95
N ILE A 150 53.91 32.29 -28.71
CA ILE A 150 53.01 33.35 -28.20
C ILE A 150 53.49 34.80 -28.49
N HIS A 151 52.58 35.76 -28.82
CA HIS A 151 52.40 37.04 -28.06
C HIS A 151 51.34 38.07 -28.58
N ASN A 152 50.67 38.68 -27.59
CA ASN A 152 50.21 40.09 -27.41
C ASN A 152 49.07 40.80 -28.19
N ASN A 153 48.21 41.39 -27.35
CA ASN A 153 47.18 42.42 -27.55
C ASN A 153 47.63 43.69 -28.31
N CYS A 154 46.70 44.39 -28.99
CA CYS A 154 45.94 45.55 -28.43
C CYS A 154 45.30 46.46 -29.55
N VAL A 155 44.39 47.37 -29.13
CA VAL A 155 43.94 48.64 -29.79
C VAL A 155 42.62 48.67 -30.60
N SER A 156 41.54 49.07 -29.88
CA SER A 156 40.36 49.93 -30.22
C SER A 156 39.44 49.72 -31.47
N LEU A 157 38.12 49.70 -31.17
CA LEU A 157 36.95 49.87 -32.08
C LEU A 157 36.84 51.31 -32.68
N PRO A 158 36.16 51.53 -33.85
CA PRO A 158 34.70 51.81 -33.84
C PRO A 158 33.85 51.38 -35.09
N ASN A 159 32.59 50.99 -34.81
CA ASN A 159 31.34 51.14 -35.59
C ASN A 159 31.18 50.76 -37.09
N SER A 160 30.47 49.64 -37.34
CA SER A 160 29.37 49.44 -38.34
C SER A 160 29.66 49.56 -39.88
N PRO A 161 28.79 49.06 -40.81
CA PRO A 161 27.53 48.33 -40.66
C PRO A 161 27.32 47.18 -41.69
N TYR A 162 27.81 45.94 -41.48
CA TYR A 162 27.43 44.77 -42.31
C TYR A 162 27.32 43.48 -41.48
N ILE A 163 26.15 43.26 -40.89
CA ILE A 163 25.68 41.93 -40.44
C ILE A 163 24.42 41.62 -41.25
N ILE A 164 24.48 40.61 -42.13
CA ILE A 164 23.30 39.93 -42.66
C ILE A 164 23.55 38.41 -42.68
N ASP A 165 24.66 37.95 -43.28
CA ASP A 165 24.81 36.52 -43.64
C ASP A 165 25.09 35.51 -42.49
N ASN A 166 25.34 35.96 -41.25
CA ASN A 166 25.73 35.06 -40.15
C ASN A 166 24.68 34.89 -39.04
N VAL A 167 23.61 35.70 -39.03
CA VAL A 167 22.51 35.52 -38.06
C VAL A 167 21.72 34.26 -38.41
N ASP A 168 21.40 34.08 -39.68
CA ASP A 168 20.66 32.91 -40.14
C ASP A 168 21.42 31.60 -39.92
N SER A 169 22.76 31.59 -40.01
CA SER A 169 23.56 30.38 -39.74
C SER A 169 23.46 29.95 -38.26
N ILE A 170 23.58 30.92 -37.34
CA ILE A 170 23.50 30.72 -35.89
C ILE A 170 22.07 30.35 -35.47
N VAL A 171 21.07 31.04 -36.01
CA VAL A 171 19.65 30.73 -35.78
C VAL A 171 19.31 29.33 -36.29
N ASN A 172 19.74 28.94 -37.49
CA ASN A 172 19.54 27.58 -38.00
C ASN A 172 20.27 26.52 -37.17
N PHE A 173 21.47 26.82 -36.64
CA PHE A 173 22.20 25.91 -35.75
C PHE A 173 21.49 25.73 -34.39
N GLN A 174 21.00 26.82 -33.78
CA GLN A 174 20.21 26.74 -32.55
C GLN A 174 18.85 26.06 -32.77
N ILE A 175 18.19 26.28 -33.91
CA ILE A 175 16.97 25.56 -34.29
C ILE A 175 17.27 24.07 -34.49
N ASP A 176 18.33 23.68 -35.19
CA ASP A 176 18.72 22.27 -35.34
C ASP A 176 19.02 21.62 -33.98
N LYS A 177 19.72 22.30 -33.08
CA LYS A 177 19.97 21.84 -31.70
C LYS A 177 18.67 21.69 -30.90
N ALA A 178 17.75 22.64 -31.00
CA ALA A 178 16.42 22.58 -30.38
C ALA A 178 15.59 21.42 -30.96
N CYS A 179 15.55 21.26 -32.29
CA CYS A 179 14.87 20.16 -32.97
C CYS A 179 15.48 18.80 -32.61
N LYS A 180 16.80 18.69 -32.48
CA LYS A 180 17.49 17.50 -31.96
C LYS A 180 17.09 17.23 -30.51
N SER A 181 17.08 18.24 -29.63
CA SER A 181 16.63 18.09 -28.24
C SER A 181 15.17 17.63 -28.16
N MET A 182 14.26 18.28 -28.90
CA MET A 182 12.85 17.90 -29.00
C MET A 182 12.69 16.47 -29.53
N ARG A 183 13.44 16.07 -30.57
CA ARG A 183 13.44 14.70 -31.10
C ARG A 183 13.86 13.69 -30.04
N HIS A 184 14.94 13.95 -29.29
CA HIS A 184 15.36 13.08 -28.19
C HIS A 184 14.32 13.04 -27.07
N GLN A 185 13.68 14.14 -26.70
CA GLN A 185 12.62 14.16 -25.69
C GLN A 185 11.36 13.40 -26.13
N ILE A 186 10.95 13.54 -27.40
CA ILE A 186 9.82 12.79 -27.99
C ILE A 186 10.16 11.29 -28.00
N MET A 187 11.34 10.91 -28.50
CA MET A 187 11.80 9.52 -28.53
C MET A 187 11.95 8.92 -27.13
N ALA A 188 12.47 9.68 -26.16
CA ALA A 188 12.56 9.24 -24.77
C ALA A 188 11.18 9.08 -24.13
N ARG A 189 10.25 10.02 -24.33
CA ARG A 189 8.86 9.90 -23.84
C ARG A 189 8.14 8.70 -24.47
N ALA A 190 8.33 8.48 -25.77
CA ALA A 190 7.78 7.32 -26.47
C ALA A 190 8.39 6.00 -25.95
N PHE A 191 9.72 5.95 -25.76
CA PHE A 191 10.42 4.78 -25.22
C PHE A 191 10.04 4.47 -23.78
N PHE A 192 9.99 5.47 -22.89
CA PHE A 192 9.58 5.27 -21.50
C PHE A 192 8.08 4.96 -21.38
N GLY A 193 7.23 5.55 -22.24
CA GLY A 193 5.82 5.19 -22.36
C GLY A 193 5.65 3.73 -22.79
N TRP A 194 6.36 3.29 -23.83
CA TRP A 194 6.38 1.90 -24.27
C TRP A 194 6.97 0.95 -23.22
N LEU A 195 8.06 1.31 -22.56
CA LEU A 195 8.67 0.50 -21.50
C LEU A 195 7.75 0.35 -20.29
N ASN A 196 7.04 1.42 -19.91
CA ASN A 196 6.02 1.36 -18.86
C ASN A 196 4.83 0.50 -19.29
N TYR A 197 4.38 0.61 -20.54
CA TYR A 197 3.36 -0.27 -21.11
C TYR A 197 3.80 -1.75 -21.09
N VAL A 198 5.02 -2.07 -21.52
CA VAL A 198 5.57 -3.44 -21.48
C VAL A 198 5.70 -3.96 -20.05
N LYS A 199 6.13 -3.12 -19.08
CA LYS A 199 6.14 -3.49 -17.66
C LYS A 199 4.72 -3.76 -17.14
N HIS A 200 3.76 -2.91 -17.50
CA HIS A 200 2.35 -3.04 -17.14
C HIS A 200 1.74 -4.34 -17.71
N LEU A 201 1.98 -4.65 -18.98
CA LEU A 201 1.60 -5.92 -19.60
C LEU A 201 2.27 -7.13 -18.93
N ARG A 202 3.55 -7.01 -18.52
CA ARG A 202 4.25 -8.07 -17.78
C ARG A 202 3.62 -8.30 -16.40
N THR A 203 3.26 -7.25 -15.65
CA THR A 203 2.55 -7.39 -14.37
C THR A 203 1.20 -8.08 -14.57
N ILE A 204 0.41 -7.68 -15.58
CA ILE A 204 -0.87 -8.32 -15.89
C ILE A 204 -0.65 -9.80 -16.24
N ARG A 205 0.27 -10.09 -17.16
CA ARG A 205 0.55 -11.45 -17.64
C ARG A 205 1.12 -12.38 -16.56
N ASN A 206 1.96 -11.88 -15.67
CA ASN A 206 2.67 -12.75 -14.72
C ASN A 206 1.96 -12.87 -13.37
N HIS A 207 1.20 -11.86 -12.93
CA HIS A 207 0.64 -11.82 -11.56
C HIS A 207 -0.89 -11.66 -11.52
N LEU A 208 -1.54 -11.23 -12.60
CA LEU A 208 -2.98 -10.91 -12.58
C LEU A 208 -3.84 -11.81 -13.48
N LEU A 209 -3.25 -12.67 -14.32
CA LEU A 209 -3.99 -13.63 -15.15
C LEU A 209 -4.86 -14.56 -14.28
N ASP A 210 -4.26 -15.13 -13.24
CA ASP A 210 -4.90 -16.17 -12.42
C ASP A 210 -5.96 -15.60 -11.45
N LEU A 211 -6.05 -14.27 -11.31
CA LEU A 211 -7.04 -13.62 -10.45
C LEU A 211 -8.46 -13.63 -11.03
N ILE A 212 -8.63 -13.88 -12.33
CA ILE A 212 -9.92 -13.79 -13.02
C ILE A 212 -10.07 -14.87 -14.09
N ASN A 213 -11.29 -15.40 -14.24
CA ASN A 213 -11.64 -16.12 -15.45
C ASN A 213 -11.98 -15.12 -16.57
N THR A 214 -11.53 -15.41 -17.80
CA THR A 214 -11.85 -14.62 -18.99
C THR A 214 -13.24 -14.86 -19.54
N ASP A 215 -13.96 -15.88 -19.07
CA ASP A 215 -15.32 -16.19 -19.50
C ASP A 215 -16.27 -15.07 -19.06
N ALA A 216 -16.90 -14.41 -20.04
CA ALA A 216 -17.75 -13.26 -19.80
C ALA A 216 -19.14 -13.69 -19.30
N ILE A 217 -19.44 -13.47 -18.02
CA ILE A 217 -20.81 -13.61 -17.50
C ILE A 217 -21.59 -12.34 -17.83
N CYS A 218 -22.59 -12.47 -18.71
CA CYS A 218 -23.50 -11.39 -19.04
C CYS A 218 -24.32 -10.96 -17.81
N LYS A 219 -24.48 -9.63 -17.64
CA LYS A 219 -25.46 -9.08 -16.71
C LYS A 219 -26.83 -9.14 -17.37
N GLU A 220 -27.60 -10.17 -17.06
CA GLU A 220 -29.02 -10.20 -17.39
C GLU A 220 -29.79 -9.20 -16.53
N LYS A 221 -30.95 -8.75 -16.99
CA LYS A 221 -31.86 -7.89 -16.21
C LYS A 221 -32.66 -8.76 -15.24
N SER A 222 -31.97 -9.30 -14.24
CA SER A 222 -32.58 -10.10 -13.18
C SER A 222 -32.99 -9.22 -11.99
N GLU A 223 -34.10 -9.58 -11.35
CA GLU A 223 -34.49 -9.07 -10.03
C GLU A 223 -33.65 -9.73 -8.93
N PRO A 224 -33.56 -9.15 -7.71
CA PRO A 224 -32.93 -9.81 -6.56
C PRO A 224 -33.50 -11.20 -6.30
N VAL A 225 -32.76 -11.99 -5.51
CA VAL A 225 -33.33 -13.22 -4.93
C VAL A 225 -34.34 -12.79 -3.86
N ASN A 226 -35.61 -12.94 -4.19
CA ASN A 226 -36.76 -12.77 -3.31
C ASN A 226 -37.39 -14.14 -2.97
N GLU A 227 -38.41 -14.15 -2.12
CA GLU A 227 -39.08 -15.37 -1.65
C GLU A 227 -39.76 -16.15 -2.79
N GLU A 228 -40.35 -15.47 -3.78
CA GLU A 228 -40.99 -16.10 -4.94
C GLU A 228 -39.97 -16.90 -5.79
N PHE A 229 -38.85 -16.26 -6.14
CA PHE A 229 -37.79 -16.91 -6.90
C PHE A 229 -37.13 -18.04 -6.11
N TRP A 230 -36.96 -17.87 -4.79
CA TRP A 230 -36.40 -18.91 -3.93
C TRP A 230 -37.30 -20.14 -3.83
N ASN A 231 -38.61 -19.95 -3.63
CA ASN A 231 -39.58 -21.04 -3.60
C ASN A 231 -39.58 -21.82 -4.93
N LYS A 232 -39.60 -21.11 -6.08
CA LYS A 232 -39.43 -21.70 -7.42
C LYS A 232 -38.15 -22.55 -7.53
N CYS A 233 -37.04 -22.09 -6.95
CA CYS A 233 -35.78 -22.84 -6.93
C CYS A 233 -35.85 -24.12 -6.08
N ARG A 234 -36.62 -24.11 -4.99
CA ARG A 234 -36.77 -25.27 -4.09
C ARG A 234 -37.79 -26.29 -4.59
N GLU A 235 -38.83 -25.84 -5.30
CA GLU A 235 -39.80 -26.73 -5.97
C GLU A 235 -39.17 -27.57 -7.10
N ASN A 236 -38.18 -27.01 -7.82
CA ASN A 236 -37.52 -27.70 -8.93
C ASN A 236 -36.02 -27.33 -9.02
N PRO A 237 -35.13 -27.97 -8.23
CA PRO A 237 -33.72 -27.59 -8.10
C PRO A 237 -32.87 -28.00 -9.31
N THR A 238 -33.05 -27.31 -10.44
CA THR A 238 -32.27 -27.46 -11.68
C THR A 238 -30.95 -26.67 -11.64
N LYS A 239 -29.95 -27.11 -12.42
CA LYS A 239 -28.63 -26.43 -12.50
C LYS A 239 -28.72 -25.06 -13.18
N GLU A 240 -29.70 -24.89 -14.03
CA GLU A 240 -30.07 -23.64 -14.69
C GLU A 240 -30.53 -22.63 -13.63
N LEU A 241 -31.42 -23.04 -12.71
CA LEU A 241 -31.85 -22.20 -11.58
C LEU A 241 -30.74 -21.99 -10.53
N GLU A 242 -29.81 -22.93 -10.34
CA GLU A 242 -28.61 -22.69 -9.53
C GLU A 242 -27.76 -21.56 -10.12
N THR A 243 -27.55 -21.60 -11.44
CA THR A 243 -26.78 -20.59 -12.16
C THR A 243 -27.49 -19.23 -12.12
N GLU A 244 -28.82 -19.19 -12.32
CA GLU A 244 -29.63 -17.98 -12.21
C GLU A 244 -29.61 -17.41 -10.78
N PHE A 245 -29.73 -18.26 -9.75
CA PHE A 245 -29.61 -17.87 -8.34
C PHE A 245 -28.26 -17.22 -8.06
N LEU A 246 -27.15 -17.87 -8.43
CA LEU A 246 -25.82 -17.32 -8.21
C LEU A 246 -25.60 -16.00 -8.97
N GLN A 247 -26.15 -15.86 -10.19
CA GLN A 247 -26.11 -14.61 -10.95
C GLN A 247 -26.92 -13.50 -10.27
N ARG A 248 -28.14 -13.79 -9.79
CA ARG A 248 -28.98 -12.84 -9.03
C ARG A 248 -28.29 -12.39 -7.74
N VAL A 249 -27.70 -13.31 -6.97
CA VAL A 249 -26.90 -12.96 -5.79
C VAL A 249 -25.71 -12.09 -6.19
N TYR A 250 -24.96 -12.45 -7.24
CA TYR A 250 -23.79 -11.68 -7.68
C TYR A 250 -24.13 -10.27 -8.16
N TRP A 251 -25.23 -10.06 -8.89
CA TRP A 251 -25.58 -8.76 -9.50
C TRP A 251 -26.50 -7.87 -8.66
N THR A 252 -27.49 -8.47 -7.99
CA THR A 252 -28.59 -7.77 -7.29
C THR A 252 -28.67 -8.09 -5.80
N GLY A 253 -28.09 -9.21 -5.36
CA GLY A 253 -28.10 -9.66 -3.96
C GLY A 253 -29.37 -10.41 -3.57
N ILE A 254 -29.45 -10.76 -2.28
CA ILE A 254 -30.65 -11.32 -1.65
C ILE A 254 -31.44 -10.17 -1.01
N ASP A 255 -32.68 -9.96 -1.45
CA ASP A 255 -33.58 -8.93 -0.93
C ASP A 255 -35.05 -9.31 -1.15
N GLY A 256 -35.84 -9.25 -0.09
CA GLY A 256 -37.23 -9.72 -0.06
C GLY A 256 -38.04 -9.05 1.05
N THR A 257 -39.22 -9.58 1.36
CA THR A 257 -40.05 -9.09 2.47
C THR A 257 -39.46 -9.43 3.84
N ASN A 258 -38.83 -10.59 3.97
CA ASN A 258 -38.08 -11.03 5.13
C ASN A 258 -36.68 -11.49 4.70
N THR A 259 -35.84 -10.53 4.30
CA THR A 259 -34.48 -10.80 3.81
C THR A 259 -33.63 -11.61 4.79
N LYS A 260 -33.84 -11.49 6.11
CA LYS A 260 -33.14 -12.31 7.11
C LYS A 260 -33.49 -13.80 7.00
N GLU A 261 -34.78 -14.13 6.96
CA GLU A 261 -35.27 -15.50 6.76
C GLU A 261 -34.76 -16.08 5.45
N LEU A 262 -34.83 -15.29 4.38
CA LEU A 262 -34.36 -15.71 3.06
C LEU A 262 -32.86 -16.00 3.04
N ARG A 263 -32.04 -15.18 3.73
CA ARG A 263 -30.61 -15.46 3.96
C ARG A 263 -30.40 -16.73 4.76
N ARG A 264 -31.15 -16.96 5.85
CA ARG A 264 -31.04 -18.19 6.68
C ARG A 264 -31.20 -19.45 5.83
N GLN A 265 -32.13 -19.45 4.87
CA GLN A 265 -32.37 -20.59 3.98
C GLN A 265 -31.38 -20.69 2.81
N ALA A 266 -30.99 -19.57 2.21
CA ALA A 266 -30.20 -19.54 0.98
C ALA A 266 -28.68 -19.61 1.21
N TRP A 267 -28.18 -19.06 2.32
CA TRP A 267 -26.75 -19.01 2.64
C TRP A 267 -26.06 -20.39 2.73
N PRO A 268 -26.66 -21.46 3.27
CA PRO A 268 -26.04 -22.79 3.30
C PRO A 268 -25.72 -23.31 1.88
N TYR A 269 -26.60 -23.11 0.91
CA TYR A 269 -26.35 -23.46 -0.50
C TYR A 269 -25.34 -22.52 -1.16
N LEU A 270 -25.36 -21.23 -0.82
CA LEU A 270 -24.42 -20.24 -1.35
C LEU A 270 -22.99 -20.45 -0.84
N LEU A 271 -22.82 -20.92 0.40
CA LEU A 271 -21.55 -21.35 0.98
C LEU A 271 -21.10 -22.72 0.44
N GLY A 272 -22.03 -23.57 0.01
CA GLY A 272 -21.76 -24.93 -0.45
C GLY A 272 -21.81 -25.99 0.65
N LEU A 273 -22.57 -25.75 1.73
CA LEU A 273 -22.86 -26.76 2.76
C LEU A 273 -23.77 -27.87 2.23
N PHE A 274 -24.76 -27.49 1.43
CA PHE A 274 -25.69 -28.40 0.74
C PHE A 274 -25.47 -28.34 -0.77
N GLU A 275 -25.65 -29.47 -1.45
CA GLU A 275 -25.80 -29.49 -2.91
C GLU A 275 -27.13 -28.85 -3.32
N TRP A 276 -27.21 -28.28 -4.53
CA TRP A 276 -28.40 -27.53 -4.95
C TRP A 276 -29.70 -28.34 -4.99
N SER A 277 -29.59 -29.63 -5.28
CA SER A 277 -30.67 -30.62 -5.31
C SER A 277 -30.86 -31.39 -4.00
N GLU A 278 -30.07 -31.08 -2.97
CA GLU A 278 -30.16 -31.73 -1.66
C GLU A 278 -31.25 -31.09 -0.79
N SER A 279 -31.90 -31.91 0.05
CA SER A 279 -32.88 -31.46 1.04
C SER A 279 -32.19 -31.35 2.41
N PRO A 280 -32.33 -30.23 3.14
CA PRO A 280 -31.47 -29.94 4.30
C PRO A 280 -31.84 -30.71 5.57
N GLU A 281 -33.06 -31.25 5.67
CA GLU A 281 -33.68 -31.71 6.93
C GLU A 281 -32.86 -32.79 7.64
N TYR A 282 -32.54 -33.88 6.92
CA TYR A 282 -31.82 -35.02 7.48
C TYR A 282 -30.40 -34.66 7.95
N ARG A 283 -29.71 -33.80 7.21
CA ARG A 283 -28.38 -33.32 7.61
C ARG A 283 -28.46 -32.32 8.75
N MET A 284 -29.50 -31.50 8.82
CA MET A 284 -29.72 -30.59 9.95
C MET A 284 -29.84 -31.37 11.27
N GLU A 285 -30.68 -32.41 11.32
CA GLU A 285 -30.80 -33.30 12.49
C GLU A 285 -29.44 -33.91 12.87
N THR A 286 -28.68 -34.36 11.87
CA THR A 286 -27.33 -34.92 12.05
C THR A 286 -26.36 -33.88 12.62
N PHE A 287 -26.39 -32.64 12.13
CA PHE A 287 -25.57 -31.54 12.66
C PHE A 287 -25.94 -31.20 14.10
N THR A 288 -27.23 -31.07 14.42
CA THR A 288 -27.71 -30.79 15.77
C THR A 288 -27.32 -31.90 16.75
N GLN A 289 -27.39 -33.17 16.34
CA GLN A 289 -26.96 -34.28 17.18
C GLN A 289 -25.44 -34.24 17.45
N LYS A 290 -24.64 -34.18 16.40
CA LYS A 290 -23.17 -34.12 16.49
C LYS A 290 -22.70 -32.92 17.33
N TYR A 291 -23.31 -31.76 17.13
CA TYR A 291 -22.98 -30.54 17.87
C TYR A 291 -23.20 -30.69 19.38
N ARG A 292 -24.29 -31.36 19.79
CA ARG A 292 -24.54 -31.65 21.21
C ARG A 292 -23.50 -32.59 21.81
N GLU A 293 -23.12 -33.63 21.07
CA GLU A 293 -22.08 -34.59 21.50
C GLU A 293 -20.73 -33.88 21.70
N GLU A 294 -20.30 -33.07 20.73
CA GLU A 294 -19.06 -32.30 20.81
C GLU A 294 -19.06 -31.27 21.95
N ILE A 295 -20.22 -30.66 22.28
CA ILE A 295 -20.36 -29.78 23.44
C ILE A 295 -20.07 -30.54 24.74
N GLU A 296 -20.66 -31.71 24.95
CA GLU A 296 -20.43 -32.46 26.18
C GLU A 296 -18.97 -32.95 26.28
N GLU A 297 -18.31 -33.26 25.16
CA GLU A 297 -16.87 -33.57 25.16
C GLU A 297 -16.01 -32.40 25.67
N TRP A 298 -16.15 -31.19 25.10
CA TRP A 298 -15.26 -30.08 25.48
C TRP A 298 -15.66 -29.40 26.80
N LYS A 299 -16.90 -29.57 27.27
CA LYS A 299 -17.28 -29.17 28.64
C LYS A 299 -16.44 -29.87 29.71
N ILE A 300 -16.14 -31.16 29.55
CA ILE A 300 -15.28 -31.89 30.48
C ILE A 300 -13.88 -31.25 30.54
N LEU A 301 -13.35 -30.84 29.39
CA LEU A 301 -12.08 -30.09 29.32
C LEU A 301 -12.21 -28.70 29.95
N GLU A 302 -13.33 -28.01 29.76
CA GLU A 302 -13.58 -26.71 30.42
C GLU A 302 -13.63 -26.85 31.94
N GLU A 303 -14.39 -27.81 32.50
CA GLU A 303 -14.50 -28.01 33.94
C GLU A 303 -13.13 -28.22 34.60
N GLU A 304 -12.29 -29.07 33.99
CA GLU A 304 -10.90 -29.29 34.43
C GLU A 304 -10.03 -28.03 34.31
N VAL A 305 -10.21 -27.22 33.26
CA VAL A 305 -9.53 -25.93 33.11
C VAL A 305 -9.97 -24.94 34.20
N ARG A 306 -11.28 -24.81 34.47
CA ARG A 306 -11.80 -23.88 35.50
C ARG A 306 -11.34 -24.30 36.90
N ARG A 307 -11.29 -25.60 37.19
CA ARG A 307 -10.74 -26.14 38.45
C ARG A 307 -9.27 -25.72 38.64
N ARG A 308 -8.44 -25.87 37.60
CA ARG A 308 -7.03 -25.45 37.62
C ARG A 308 -6.86 -23.94 37.77
N ASP A 309 -7.70 -23.14 37.11
CA ASP A 309 -7.71 -21.68 37.24
C ASP A 309 -8.04 -21.25 38.69
N GLU A 310 -9.02 -21.90 39.33
CA GLU A 310 -9.39 -21.65 40.73
C GLU A 310 -8.27 -22.04 41.71
N GLU A 311 -7.67 -23.22 41.54
CA GLU A 311 -6.53 -23.67 42.36
C GLU A 311 -5.32 -22.74 42.21
N ALA A 312 -5.01 -22.31 40.99
CA ALA A 312 -3.94 -21.34 40.71
C ALA A 312 -4.24 -19.97 41.35
N PHE A 313 -5.49 -19.51 41.31
CA PHE A 313 -5.91 -18.26 41.94
C PHE A 313 -5.79 -18.32 43.48
N ILE A 314 -6.23 -19.42 44.10
CA ILE A 314 -6.09 -19.66 45.54
C ILE A 314 -4.61 -19.70 45.93
N ALA A 315 -3.78 -20.45 45.19
CA ALA A 315 -2.34 -20.55 45.45
C ALA A 315 -1.62 -19.19 45.32
N ALA A 316 -1.97 -18.38 44.30
CA ALA A 316 -1.42 -17.04 44.12
C ALA A 316 -1.82 -16.09 45.27
N ARG A 317 -3.08 -16.17 45.73
CA ARG A 317 -3.57 -15.38 46.88
C ARG A 317 -2.86 -15.77 48.18
N SER A 318 -2.67 -17.06 48.43
CA SER A 318 -1.95 -17.59 49.61
C SER A 318 -0.47 -17.19 49.62
N LYS A 319 0.23 -17.25 48.48
CA LYS A 319 1.61 -16.75 48.33
C LYS A 319 1.71 -15.24 48.62
N LYS A 320 0.72 -14.46 48.19
CA LYS A 320 0.69 -13.01 48.43
C LYS A 320 0.38 -12.64 49.89
N ALA A 321 -0.28 -13.54 50.64
CA ALA A 321 -0.54 -13.39 52.07
C ALA A 321 0.64 -13.82 52.96
N THR A 322 1.60 -14.60 52.45
CA THR A 322 2.73 -15.17 53.21
C THR A 322 4.07 -14.43 53.02
N SER A 323 4.05 -13.21 52.48
CA SER A 323 5.22 -12.32 52.44
C SER A 323 5.14 -11.30 53.58
N PRO A 324 5.84 -11.54 54.70
CA PRO A 324 7.15 -10.91 54.83
C PRO A 324 8.25 -11.80 55.44
N ILE A 325 9.47 -11.25 55.44
CA ILE A 325 10.73 -11.77 56.01
C ILE A 325 11.49 -12.75 55.11
N ARG A 326 12.63 -12.25 54.64
CA ARG A 326 13.67 -12.95 53.90
C ARG A 326 14.67 -13.51 54.91
N GLU A 327 14.55 -14.79 55.25
CA GLU A 327 15.65 -15.56 55.83
C GLU A 327 15.88 -16.82 54.98
N GLY A 328 17.13 -17.11 54.68
CA GLY A 328 17.51 -18.25 53.85
C GLY A 328 17.67 -19.51 54.67
N SER A 329 17.18 -20.63 54.15
CA SER A 329 17.66 -21.96 54.54
C SER A 329 17.75 -22.84 53.30
N MET A 330 18.86 -23.56 53.19
CA MET A 330 19.09 -24.56 52.15
C MET A 330 18.36 -25.88 52.47
N MET A 331 18.40 -26.79 51.49
CA MET A 331 18.17 -28.24 51.58
C MET A 331 16.70 -28.70 51.67
N SER A 332 16.20 -29.22 50.55
CA SER A 332 15.99 -30.67 50.43
C SER A 332 15.95 -31.06 48.95
N GLU A 333 17.08 -31.50 48.41
CA GLU A 333 17.10 -32.23 47.14
C GLU A 333 16.57 -33.64 47.42
N VAL A 334 15.31 -33.89 47.06
CA VAL A 334 14.79 -35.26 46.97
C VAL A 334 15.16 -35.75 45.57
N PHE A 335 16.03 -36.76 45.51
CA PHE A 335 16.36 -37.46 44.28
C PHE A 335 15.09 -38.11 43.72
N GLU A 336 14.72 -37.78 42.48
CA GLU A 336 13.85 -38.62 41.67
C GLU A 336 14.71 -39.71 41.03
N ASP A 337 14.32 -40.98 41.21
CA ASP A 337 14.94 -42.11 40.51
C ASP A 337 14.67 -42.00 38.99
N PRO A 338 15.68 -42.21 38.13
CA PRO A 338 15.45 -42.41 36.71
C PRO A 338 14.87 -43.81 36.45
N ASP A 339 14.10 -43.92 35.37
CA ASP A 339 13.57 -45.16 34.77
C ASP A 339 12.27 -45.77 35.37
N GLU A 340 11.15 -45.03 35.30
CA GLU A 340 9.85 -45.65 35.00
C GLU A 340 9.28 -45.15 33.66
N PRO A 341 9.02 -46.03 32.67
CA PRO A 341 8.35 -45.66 31.42
C PRO A 341 6.83 -45.62 31.59
N THR A 342 6.33 -44.60 32.31
CA THR A 342 4.91 -44.24 32.40
C THR A 342 4.73 -42.78 31.94
N CYS A 343 3.74 -42.37 31.15
CA CYS A 343 2.78 -43.11 30.32
C CYS A 343 2.30 -42.13 29.22
N SER A 344 2.52 -42.43 27.93
CA SER A 344 2.33 -41.46 26.83
C SER A 344 0.91 -40.87 26.73
N ILE A 345 -0.09 -41.58 27.27
CA ILE A 345 -1.50 -41.16 27.31
C ILE A 345 -1.72 -40.01 28.30
N PHE A 346 -0.99 -39.99 29.43
CA PHE A 346 -1.11 -38.94 30.43
C PHE A 346 -0.55 -37.62 29.91
N ASP A 347 0.59 -37.67 29.21
CA ASP A 347 1.19 -36.52 28.53
C ASP A 347 0.29 -35.97 27.42
N GLU A 348 -0.39 -36.83 26.66
CA GLU A 348 -1.30 -36.41 25.60
C GLU A 348 -2.55 -35.70 26.16
N HIS A 349 -3.18 -36.25 27.20
CA HIS A 349 -4.31 -35.60 27.86
C HIS A 349 -3.91 -34.25 28.47
N GLU A 350 -2.76 -34.18 29.16
CA GLU A 350 -2.25 -32.94 29.74
C GLU A 350 -1.92 -31.89 28.66
N ARG A 351 -1.35 -32.31 27.53
CA ARG A 351 -1.15 -31.45 26.35
C ARG A 351 -2.48 -30.90 25.82
N LEU A 352 -3.51 -31.74 25.69
CA LEU A 352 -4.83 -31.32 25.22
C LEU A 352 -5.48 -30.30 26.15
N VAL A 353 -5.50 -30.54 27.47
CA VAL A 353 -6.04 -29.60 28.46
C VAL A 353 -5.30 -28.26 28.40
N LYS A 354 -3.97 -28.28 28.31
CA LYS A 354 -3.13 -27.06 28.21
C LYS A 354 -3.37 -26.27 26.92
N MET A 355 -3.53 -26.97 25.78
CA MET A 355 -3.86 -26.34 24.50
C MET A 355 -5.28 -25.76 24.51
N PHE A 356 -6.25 -26.46 25.10
CA PHE A 356 -7.63 -25.98 25.20
C PHE A 356 -7.73 -24.76 26.13
N MET A 357 -7.10 -24.80 27.32
CA MET A 357 -7.02 -23.68 28.28
C MET A 357 -6.57 -22.37 27.63
N ALA A 358 -5.44 -22.40 26.93
CA ALA A 358 -4.86 -21.22 26.30
C ALA A 358 -5.77 -20.61 25.22
N ASN A 359 -6.61 -21.42 24.58
CA ASN A 359 -7.60 -20.97 23.61
C ASN A 359 -8.89 -20.48 24.28
N LEU A 360 -9.42 -21.20 25.27
CA LEU A 360 -10.62 -20.83 26.04
C LEU A 360 -10.50 -19.41 26.62
N HIS A 361 -9.38 -19.10 27.27
CA HIS A 361 -9.13 -17.75 27.81
C HIS A 361 -9.05 -16.64 26.76
N ARG A 362 -8.78 -16.97 25.49
CA ARG A 362 -8.76 -16.02 24.37
C ARG A 362 -10.16 -15.87 23.76
N ILE A 363 -10.92 -16.96 23.67
CA ILE A 363 -12.32 -16.98 23.26
C ILE A 363 -13.16 -16.14 24.23
N ASP A 364 -13.10 -16.42 25.54
CA ASP A 364 -13.85 -15.69 26.58
C ASP A 364 -13.66 -14.16 26.46
N LYS A 365 -12.41 -13.71 26.31
CA LYS A 365 -12.04 -12.28 26.16
C LYS A 365 -12.56 -11.64 24.87
N ASP A 366 -12.62 -12.38 23.78
CA ASP A 366 -13.10 -11.87 22.50
C ASP A 366 -14.63 -11.89 22.40
N VAL A 367 -15.29 -12.89 23.00
CA VAL A 367 -16.75 -12.96 23.11
C VAL A 367 -17.29 -11.79 23.94
N GLU A 368 -16.72 -11.51 25.13
CA GLU A 368 -17.22 -10.45 26.02
C GLU A 368 -17.29 -9.06 25.34
N ARG A 369 -16.37 -8.80 24.41
CA ARG A 369 -16.27 -7.55 23.63
C ARG A 369 -16.90 -7.62 22.24
N CYS A 370 -17.41 -8.77 21.81
CA CYS A 370 -17.92 -8.95 20.45
C CYS A 370 -19.22 -8.16 20.23
N ASP A 371 -19.14 -7.14 19.36
CA ASP A 371 -20.25 -6.41 18.76
C ASP A 371 -21.41 -6.04 19.71
N ARG A 372 -21.05 -5.65 20.95
CA ARG A 372 -21.97 -5.33 22.05
C ARG A 372 -22.94 -4.16 21.76
N ASN A 373 -22.66 -3.38 20.71
CA ASN A 373 -23.56 -2.33 20.21
C ASN A 373 -24.74 -2.90 19.39
N LEU A 374 -24.67 -4.16 18.94
CA LEU A 374 -25.76 -4.83 18.25
C LEU A 374 -26.77 -5.37 19.29
N ILE A 375 -28.05 -5.12 19.05
CA ILE A 375 -29.16 -5.57 19.92
C ILE A 375 -29.10 -7.09 20.16
N PHE A 376 -28.74 -7.87 19.13
CA PHE A 376 -28.59 -9.32 19.23
C PHE A 376 -27.58 -9.75 20.30
N PHE A 377 -26.38 -9.16 20.33
CA PHE A 377 -25.34 -9.45 21.32
C PHE A 377 -25.46 -8.62 22.61
N SER A 378 -26.53 -7.84 22.76
CA SER A 378 -26.91 -7.27 24.05
C SER A 378 -27.45 -8.36 24.98
N ASN A 379 -28.13 -9.38 24.45
CA ASN A 379 -28.50 -10.58 25.21
C ASN A 379 -27.26 -11.43 25.54
N ARG A 380 -27.15 -11.88 26.80
CA ARG A 380 -26.08 -12.79 27.25
C ARG A 380 -26.22 -14.19 26.65
N ASP A 381 -27.43 -14.70 26.44
CA ASP A 381 -27.61 -16.05 25.91
C ASP A 381 -27.01 -16.19 24.50
N ASN A 382 -27.14 -15.14 23.69
CA ASN A 382 -26.57 -15.07 22.34
C ASN A 382 -25.04 -14.94 22.34
N LEU A 383 -24.45 -14.33 23.37
CA LEU A 383 -22.99 -14.35 23.58
C LEU A 383 -22.51 -15.74 24.02
N GLU A 384 -23.29 -16.44 24.85
CA GLU A 384 -22.97 -17.83 25.21
C GLU A 384 -23.16 -18.79 24.03
N SER A 385 -24.10 -18.55 23.11
CA SER A 385 -24.18 -19.25 21.82
C SER A 385 -22.94 -19.00 20.97
N LEU A 386 -22.48 -17.74 20.85
CA LEU A 386 -21.25 -17.39 20.15
C LEU A 386 -20.03 -18.12 20.76
N ARG A 387 -19.97 -18.16 22.10
CA ARG A 387 -18.93 -18.86 22.87
C ARG A 387 -18.95 -20.37 22.62
N ARG A 388 -20.11 -21.02 22.75
CA ARG A 388 -20.26 -22.47 22.51
C ARG A 388 -19.85 -22.87 21.10
N VAL A 389 -20.30 -22.15 20.08
CA VAL A 389 -19.94 -22.44 18.69
C VAL A 389 -18.43 -22.25 18.47
N MET A 390 -17.83 -21.19 19.04
CA MET A 390 -16.38 -20.96 18.93
C MET A 390 -15.56 -22.03 19.66
N CYS A 391 -15.92 -22.40 20.89
CA CYS A 391 -15.28 -23.49 21.64
C CYS A 391 -15.36 -24.82 20.87
N THR A 392 -16.52 -25.11 20.28
CA THR A 392 -16.72 -26.34 19.48
C THR A 392 -15.87 -26.33 18.20
N TYR A 393 -15.82 -25.21 17.47
CA TYR A 393 -14.93 -25.07 16.30
C TYR A 393 -13.46 -25.27 16.68
N VAL A 394 -13.01 -24.64 17.77
CA VAL A 394 -11.60 -24.72 18.20
C VAL A 394 -11.28 -26.11 18.74
N ARG A 395 -12.22 -26.80 19.40
CA ARG A 395 -12.09 -28.21 19.81
C ARG A 395 -11.90 -29.15 18.60
N ARG A 396 -12.59 -28.90 17.49
CA ARG A 396 -12.42 -29.63 16.21
C ARG A 396 -11.07 -29.34 15.54
N ASN A 397 -10.49 -28.15 15.76
CA ASN A 397 -9.32 -27.64 15.04
C ASN A 397 -8.18 -27.23 16.01
N LEU A 398 -7.91 -28.03 17.04
CA LEU A 398 -6.99 -27.66 18.15
C LEU A 398 -5.56 -27.30 17.70
N ASP A 399 -5.07 -27.90 16.60
CA ASP A 399 -3.75 -27.59 16.03
C ASP A 399 -3.68 -26.21 15.36
N GLU A 400 -4.80 -25.71 14.80
CA GLU A 400 -4.90 -24.32 14.31
C GLU A 400 -5.27 -23.35 15.47
N GLY A 401 -6.10 -23.82 16.41
CA GLY A 401 -6.50 -23.10 17.62
C GLY A 401 -7.46 -21.94 17.37
N TYR A 402 -7.60 -21.07 18.37
CA TYR A 402 -8.30 -19.79 18.25
C TYR A 402 -7.34 -18.72 17.71
N ILE A 403 -7.83 -17.85 16.83
CA ILE A 403 -7.08 -16.68 16.36
C ILE A 403 -7.98 -15.44 16.47
N GLN A 404 -7.42 -14.34 16.99
CA GLN A 404 -8.16 -13.13 17.28
C GLN A 404 -8.85 -12.59 16.01
N GLY A 405 -10.15 -12.32 16.13
CA GLY A 405 -11.00 -11.92 15.01
C GLY A 405 -11.88 -13.05 14.44
N MET A 406 -11.68 -14.31 14.84
CA MET A 406 -12.62 -15.38 14.47
C MET A 406 -14.04 -15.15 15.00
N CYS A 407 -14.20 -14.54 16.19
CA CYS A 407 -15.53 -14.14 16.68
C CYS A 407 -16.21 -13.11 15.77
N ASP A 408 -15.46 -12.20 15.15
CA ASP A 408 -16.00 -11.20 14.22
C ASP A 408 -16.55 -11.86 12.95
N LEU A 409 -15.92 -12.93 12.48
CA LEU A 409 -16.35 -13.73 11.33
C LEU A 409 -17.54 -14.63 11.67
N LEU A 410 -17.60 -15.16 12.90
CA LEU A 410 -18.68 -16.03 13.37
C LEU A 410 -19.98 -15.24 13.63
N ALA A 411 -19.87 -14.04 14.20
CA ALA A 411 -21.02 -13.26 14.66
C ALA A 411 -22.09 -12.96 13.58
N PRO A 412 -21.75 -12.54 12.33
CA PRO A 412 -22.70 -12.38 11.23
C PRO A 412 -23.46 -13.65 10.86
N LEU A 413 -22.80 -14.81 10.91
CA LEU A 413 -23.45 -16.10 10.64
C LEU A 413 -24.48 -16.41 11.73
N LEU A 414 -24.08 -16.30 13.00
CA LEU A 414 -24.98 -16.56 14.13
C LEU A 414 -26.19 -15.62 14.16
N VAL A 415 -26.00 -14.34 13.83
CA VAL A 415 -27.10 -13.36 13.74
C VAL A 415 -28.10 -13.71 12.63
N ILE A 416 -27.67 -14.29 11.51
CA ILE A 416 -28.56 -14.71 10.42
C ILE A 416 -29.23 -16.05 10.72
N PHE A 417 -28.47 -17.05 11.18
CA PHE A 417 -28.97 -18.41 11.34
C PHE A 417 -29.80 -18.60 12.62
N GLU A 418 -29.42 -17.98 13.74
CA GLU A 418 -30.00 -18.25 15.08
C GLU A 418 -30.02 -19.75 15.48
N ASP A 419 -29.23 -20.58 14.80
CA ASP A 419 -29.03 -22.01 15.06
C ASP A 419 -27.52 -22.28 15.20
N GLU A 420 -27.11 -22.82 16.34
CA GLU A 420 -25.69 -23.02 16.66
C GLU A 420 -25.02 -24.09 15.79
N ALA A 421 -25.73 -25.17 15.45
CA ALA A 421 -25.17 -26.29 14.69
C ALA A 421 -24.98 -25.90 13.22
N LEU A 422 -25.99 -25.28 12.60
CA LEU A 422 -25.90 -24.72 11.25
C LEU A 422 -24.84 -23.63 11.18
N THR A 423 -24.75 -22.77 12.20
CA THR A 423 -23.71 -21.74 12.28
C THR A 423 -22.32 -22.39 12.30
N LEU A 424 -22.09 -23.45 13.09
CA LEU A 424 -20.81 -24.14 13.18
C LEU A 424 -20.36 -24.73 11.83
N GLU A 425 -21.26 -25.41 11.12
CA GLU A 425 -20.91 -26.02 9.82
C GLU A 425 -20.67 -24.95 8.73
N CYS A 426 -21.51 -23.92 8.66
CA CYS A 426 -21.29 -22.77 7.78
C CYS A 426 -20.00 -22.01 8.11
N PHE A 427 -19.67 -21.82 9.39
CA PHE A 427 -18.44 -21.20 9.85
C PHE A 427 -17.21 -22.05 9.51
N THR A 428 -17.33 -23.38 9.62
CA THR A 428 -16.26 -24.31 9.22
C THR A 428 -15.91 -24.12 7.75
N ILE A 429 -16.92 -24.05 6.86
CA ILE A 429 -16.72 -23.77 5.43
C ILE A 429 -16.10 -22.37 5.23
N LEU A 430 -16.58 -21.34 5.93
CA LEU A 430 -16.01 -19.98 5.85
C LEU A 430 -14.52 -19.98 6.23
N MET A 431 -14.15 -20.69 7.30
CA MET A 431 -12.77 -20.80 7.76
C MET A 431 -11.87 -21.57 6.78
N THR A 432 -12.35 -22.59 6.05
CA THR A 432 -11.55 -23.21 4.98
C THR A 432 -11.09 -22.20 3.90
N ARG A 433 -11.83 -21.10 3.72
CA ARG A 433 -11.52 -20.03 2.74
C ARG A 433 -10.63 -18.92 3.31
N LEU A 434 -10.62 -18.74 4.63
CA LEU A 434 -9.96 -17.61 5.29
C LEU A 434 -8.73 -18.00 6.12
N ARG A 435 -8.60 -19.27 6.54
CA ARG A 435 -7.50 -19.75 7.42
C ARG A 435 -6.11 -19.39 6.91
N ASP A 436 -5.88 -19.44 5.60
CA ASP A 436 -4.57 -19.17 4.99
C ASP A 436 -4.17 -17.69 5.00
N LYS A 437 -5.10 -16.79 5.36
CA LYS A 437 -4.84 -15.37 5.62
C LYS A 437 -4.50 -15.06 7.09
N PHE A 438 -4.67 -16.01 8.01
CA PHE A 438 -4.31 -15.78 9.41
C PHE A 438 -2.79 -15.83 9.62
N PRO A 439 -2.26 -15.20 10.68
CA PRO A 439 -0.83 -15.25 11.01
C PRO A 439 -0.28 -16.68 11.04
N GLN A 440 1.02 -16.83 10.74
CA GLN A 440 1.74 -18.11 10.54
C GLN A 440 1.57 -18.75 9.16
N ARG A 441 0.73 -18.21 8.27
CA ARG A 441 0.56 -18.67 6.88
C ARG A 441 0.86 -17.55 5.87
N ALA A 442 1.29 -17.94 4.67
CA ALA A 442 1.75 -17.01 3.63
C ALA A 442 0.63 -16.38 2.78
N GLY A 443 -0.63 -16.83 2.91
CA GLY A 443 -1.73 -16.41 2.04
C GLY A 443 -2.11 -14.92 2.21
N MET A 444 -1.80 -14.30 3.35
CA MET A 444 -1.96 -12.86 3.52
C MET A 444 -0.93 -12.06 2.71
N ASP A 445 0.34 -12.49 2.68
CA ASP A 445 1.39 -11.80 1.94
C ASP A 445 1.15 -11.88 0.43
N GLU A 446 0.67 -13.03 -0.05
CA GLU A 446 0.20 -13.20 -1.43
C GLU A 446 -1.01 -12.29 -1.73
N CYS A 447 -2.00 -12.25 -0.84
CA CYS A 447 -3.17 -11.38 -0.96
C CYS A 447 -2.77 -9.89 -1.07
N LEU A 448 -1.84 -9.42 -0.23
CA LEU A 448 -1.32 -8.06 -0.27
C LEU A 448 -0.44 -7.79 -1.51
N SER A 449 0.32 -8.77 -1.99
CA SER A 449 1.12 -8.69 -3.23
C SER A 449 0.22 -8.57 -4.48
N ASN A 450 -0.87 -9.34 -4.53
CA ASN A 450 -1.85 -9.27 -5.59
C ASN A 450 -2.64 -7.94 -5.52
N PHE A 451 -2.99 -7.46 -4.32
CA PHE A 451 -3.58 -6.14 -4.14
C PHE A 451 -2.65 -5.01 -4.61
N ARG A 452 -1.36 -5.09 -4.28
CA ARG A 452 -0.32 -4.17 -4.76
C ARG A 452 -0.25 -4.11 -6.27
N SER A 453 -0.24 -5.28 -6.92
CA SER A 453 -0.18 -5.41 -8.38
C SER A 453 -1.44 -4.85 -9.04
N LEU A 454 -2.62 -5.04 -8.44
CA LEU A 454 -3.88 -4.43 -8.90
C LEU A 454 -3.87 -2.90 -8.79
N ILE A 455 -3.40 -2.32 -7.68
CA ILE A 455 -3.27 -0.85 -7.54
C ILE A 455 -2.27 -0.31 -8.55
N GLN A 456 -1.12 -0.99 -8.75
CA GLN A 456 -0.12 -0.59 -9.75
C GLN A 456 -0.69 -0.52 -11.18
N VAL A 457 -1.62 -1.42 -11.51
CA VAL A 457 -2.26 -1.49 -12.83
C VAL A 457 -3.39 -0.47 -12.95
N VAL A 458 -4.28 -0.36 -11.95
CA VAL A 458 -5.50 0.45 -12.06
C VAL A 458 -5.29 1.92 -11.68
N ASP A 459 -4.38 2.24 -10.75
CA ASP A 459 -4.06 3.61 -10.36
C ASP A 459 -2.55 3.81 -10.08
N PRO A 460 -1.74 4.01 -11.14
CA PRO A 460 -0.31 4.27 -10.99
C PRO A 460 0.02 5.51 -10.14
N THR A 461 -0.89 6.47 -10.00
CA THR A 461 -0.69 7.65 -9.15
C THR A 461 -0.74 7.27 -7.67
N ILE A 462 -1.82 6.60 -7.24
CA ILE A 462 -1.92 6.09 -5.86
C ILE A 462 -0.79 5.11 -5.57
N TYR A 463 -0.46 4.22 -6.51
CA TYR A 463 0.68 3.31 -6.37
C TYR A 463 1.98 4.07 -6.08
N SER A 464 2.30 5.07 -6.90
CA SER A 464 3.52 5.87 -6.75
C SER A 464 3.56 6.60 -5.41
N MET A 465 2.43 7.17 -4.96
CA MET A 465 2.32 7.84 -3.66
C MET A 465 2.59 6.89 -2.50
N LEU A 466 1.90 5.73 -2.48
CA LEU A 466 2.06 4.72 -1.42
C LEU A 466 3.49 4.17 -1.36
N THR A 467 4.20 4.09 -2.49
CA THR A 467 5.60 3.62 -2.54
C THR A 467 6.66 4.71 -2.35
N ALA A 468 6.27 5.98 -2.20
CA ALA A 468 7.22 7.09 -2.06
C ALA A 468 7.91 7.11 -0.69
N SER A 469 7.19 6.77 0.37
CA SER A 469 7.73 6.48 1.71
C SER A 469 8.28 5.05 1.71
N SER A 470 9.61 4.92 1.79
CA SER A 470 10.41 3.72 1.49
C SER A 470 10.25 2.51 2.43
N ASP A 471 9.28 2.55 3.34
CA ASP A 471 9.08 1.52 4.35
C ASP A 471 8.19 0.43 3.76
N PHE A 472 8.64 -0.83 3.73
CA PHE A 472 8.04 -1.95 2.99
C PHE A 472 6.60 -2.36 3.44
N THR A 473 5.95 -1.55 4.26
CA THR A 473 4.64 -1.74 4.90
C THR A 473 3.45 -1.15 4.13
N HIS A 474 3.65 -0.63 2.91
CA HIS A 474 2.74 0.28 2.17
C HIS A 474 1.24 -0.09 2.12
N LEU A 475 0.83 -1.35 2.31
CA LEU A 475 -0.57 -1.81 2.24
C LEU A 475 -1.12 -2.44 3.54
N TYR A 476 -0.37 -2.46 4.64
CA TYR A 476 -0.84 -3.04 5.91
C TYR A 476 -2.08 -2.35 6.50
N PHE A 477 -2.45 -1.15 6.04
CA PHE A 477 -3.75 -0.52 6.35
C PHE A 477 -4.94 -1.42 5.93
N SER A 478 -4.77 -2.23 4.90
CA SER A 478 -5.76 -3.19 4.39
C SER A 478 -5.67 -4.59 5.01
N TYR A 479 -4.71 -4.84 5.92
CA TYR A 479 -4.53 -6.16 6.56
C TYR A 479 -5.80 -6.62 7.28
N ARG A 480 -6.41 -5.74 8.09
CA ARG A 480 -7.67 -6.03 8.80
C ARG A 480 -8.81 -6.33 7.85
N TRP A 481 -8.85 -5.67 6.68
CA TRP A 481 -9.89 -5.85 5.68
C TRP A 481 -9.88 -7.29 5.14
N PHE A 482 -8.72 -7.80 4.75
CA PHE A 482 -8.61 -9.14 4.18
C PHE A 482 -8.71 -10.24 5.24
N LEU A 483 -8.23 -9.99 6.46
CA LEU A 483 -8.29 -10.93 7.59
C LEU A 483 -9.73 -11.19 8.03
N LEU A 484 -10.54 -10.13 8.14
CA LEU A 484 -11.91 -10.18 8.67
C LEU A 484 -12.98 -10.06 7.58
N ASP A 485 -12.59 -10.27 6.32
CA ASP A 485 -13.41 -10.13 5.10
C ASP A 485 -14.34 -8.89 5.16
N PHE A 486 -13.73 -7.74 5.46
CA PHE A 486 -14.31 -6.39 5.60
C PHE A 486 -15.29 -6.16 6.77
N LYS A 487 -15.53 -7.14 7.65
CA LYS A 487 -16.50 -7.04 8.77
C LYS A 487 -16.28 -5.86 9.73
N ARG A 488 -15.06 -5.37 9.88
CA ARG A 488 -14.73 -4.21 10.74
C ARG A 488 -14.78 -2.86 10.02
N GLU A 489 -15.00 -2.87 8.69
CA GLU A 489 -15.15 -1.66 7.87
C GLU A 489 -16.61 -1.42 7.46
N LEU A 490 -17.46 -2.45 7.58
CA LEU A 490 -18.82 -2.47 7.05
C LEU A 490 -19.85 -2.67 8.18
N SER A 491 -21.01 -2.04 8.02
CA SER A 491 -22.20 -2.39 8.81
C SER A 491 -22.62 -3.84 8.53
N TYR A 492 -23.46 -4.44 9.39
CA TYR A 492 -23.93 -5.82 9.19
C TYR A 492 -24.63 -6.02 7.83
N GLU A 493 -25.56 -5.14 7.44
CA GLU A 493 -26.24 -5.23 6.14
C GLU A 493 -25.28 -5.10 4.94
N CYS A 494 -24.24 -4.26 5.04
CA CYS A 494 -23.21 -4.19 4.00
C CYS A 494 -22.30 -5.41 4.01
N THR A 495 -21.97 -5.96 5.19
CA THR A 495 -21.18 -7.21 5.32
C THR A 495 -21.90 -8.36 4.62
N TYR A 496 -23.20 -8.53 4.89
CA TYR A 496 -24.03 -9.57 4.26
C TYR A 496 -23.99 -9.48 2.73
N LYS A 497 -24.25 -8.29 2.17
CA LYS A 497 -24.24 -8.07 0.71
C LYS A 497 -22.87 -8.26 0.08
N VAL A 498 -21.78 -7.92 0.77
CA VAL A 498 -20.41 -8.10 0.27
C VAL A 498 -20.01 -9.58 0.31
N TRP A 499 -20.31 -10.29 1.39
CA TRP A 499 -20.07 -11.73 1.53
C TRP A 499 -20.86 -12.53 0.49
N GLU A 500 -22.15 -12.24 0.32
CA GLU A 500 -23.01 -12.83 -0.72
C GLU A 500 -22.37 -12.76 -2.11
N VAL A 501 -21.85 -11.59 -2.50
CA VAL A 501 -21.18 -11.40 -3.80
C VAL A 501 -19.81 -12.09 -3.86
N ILE A 502 -19.01 -12.08 -2.78
CA ILE A 502 -17.72 -12.82 -2.71
C ILE A 502 -17.94 -14.33 -2.84
N TRP A 503 -19.03 -14.86 -2.28
CA TRP A 503 -19.38 -16.28 -2.35
C TRP A 503 -19.91 -16.64 -3.75
N ALA A 504 -20.84 -15.85 -4.29
CA ALA A 504 -21.37 -16.04 -5.63
C ALA A 504 -20.29 -15.93 -6.73
N ALA A 505 -19.38 -14.94 -6.63
CA ALA A 505 -18.29 -14.74 -7.61
C ALA A 505 -17.37 -15.98 -7.73
N LYS A 506 -17.08 -16.63 -6.60
CA LYS A 506 -16.32 -17.88 -6.53
C LYS A 506 -17.11 -19.05 -7.12
N ARG A 507 -18.38 -19.23 -6.72
CA ARG A 507 -19.22 -20.34 -7.24
C ARG A 507 -19.48 -20.24 -8.75
N LEU A 508 -19.63 -19.01 -9.28
CA LEU A 508 -19.72 -18.73 -10.71
C LEU A 508 -18.38 -18.82 -11.47
N LYS A 509 -17.25 -19.06 -10.77
CA LYS A 509 -15.90 -19.04 -11.35
C LYS A 509 -15.56 -17.74 -12.10
N ILE A 510 -16.05 -16.60 -11.61
CA ILE A 510 -15.65 -15.27 -12.13
C ILE A 510 -14.25 -14.94 -11.62
N THR A 511 -14.06 -15.09 -10.29
CA THR A 511 -12.81 -14.85 -9.58
C THR A 511 -12.91 -15.47 -8.19
N ASP A 512 -11.86 -16.16 -7.76
CA ASP A 512 -11.70 -16.59 -6.36
C ASP A 512 -11.33 -15.43 -5.42
N HIS A 513 -10.94 -14.28 -5.98
CA HIS A 513 -10.32 -13.15 -5.28
C HIS A 513 -11.17 -11.88 -5.31
N PHE A 514 -12.51 -11.99 -5.36
CA PHE A 514 -13.41 -10.82 -5.42
C PHE A 514 -13.14 -9.77 -4.32
N ALA A 515 -12.70 -10.21 -3.13
CA ALA A 515 -12.24 -9.36 -2.03
C ALA A 515 -11.18 -8.33 -2.47
N LEU A 516 -10.22 -8.69 -3.33
CA LEU A 516 -9.20 -7.76 -3.85
C LEU A 516 -9.83 -6.62 -4.66
N PHE A 517 -10.82 -6.94 -5.49
CA PHE A 517 -11.55 -5.96 -6.30
C PHE A 517 -12.45 -5.07 -5.46
N PHE A 518 -12.98 -5.59 -4.35
CA PHE A 518 -13.72 -4.78 -3.36
C PHE A 518 -12.81 -3.80 -2.62
N ALA A 519 -11.64 -4.25 -2.13
CA ALA A 519 -10.63 -3.37 -1.54
C ALA A 519 -10.12 -2.30 -2.55
N LEU A 520 -9.93 -2.68 -3.81
CA LEU A 520 -9.59 -1.74 -4.88
C LEU A 520 -10.73 -0.75 -5.13
N GLY A 521 -11.98 -1.22 -5.06
CA GLY A 521 -13.18 -0.39 -5.07
C GLY A 521 -13.15 0.65 -3.95
N MET A 522 -12.79 0.27 -2.71
CA MET A 522 -12.65 1.19 -1.58
C MET A 522 -11.59 2.27 -1.87
N VAL A 523 -10.38 1.89 -2.25
CA VAL A 523 -9.28 2.84 -2.54
C VAL A 523 -9.65 3.78 -3.70
N THR A 524 -10.08 3.24 -4.84
CA THR A 524 -10.41 4.04 -6.03
C THR A 524 -11.63 4.94 -5.83
N ASN A 525 -12.60 4.54 -5.00
CA ASN A 525 -13.75 5.37 -4.67
C ASN A 525 -13.37 6.65 -3.91
N TYR A 526 -12.33 6.62 -3.08
CA TYR A 526 -11.85 7.80 -2.33
C TYR A 526 -10.59 8.43 -2.97
N ARG A 527 -10.26 8.07 -4.22
CA ARG A 527 -9.10 8.54 -4.97
C ARG A 527 -8.87 10.04 -4.87
N GLU A 528 -9.90 10.85 -5.12
CA GLU A 528 -9.76 12.32 -5.10
C GLU A 528 -9.33 12.82 -3.71
N VAL A 529 -9.92 12.27 -2.64
CA VAL A 529 -9.58 12.62 -1.26
C VAL A 529 -8.14 12.19 -0.93
N ILE A 530 -7.75 10.98 -1.33
CA ILE A 530 -6.41 10.42 -1.08
C ILE A 530 -5.33 11.26 -1.80
N VAL A 531 -5.53 11.54 -3.09
CA VAL A 531 -4.57 12.25 -3.94
C VAL A 531 -4.50 13.74 -3.57
N THR A 532 -5.63 14.42 -3.36
CA THR A 532 -5.65 15.86 -3.06
C THR A 532 -5.01 16.19 -1.70
N ASN A 533 -5.16 15.32 -0.70
CA ASN A 533 -4.53 15.51 0.60
C ASN A 533 -3.10 14.93 0.69
N ASN A 534 -2.60 14.30 -0.39
CA ASN A 534 -1.33 13.58 -0.41
C ASN A 534 -1.18 12.58 0.77
N MET A 535 -2.23 11.80 1.02
CA MET A 535 -2.32 10.92 2.21
C MET A 535 -1.17 9.89 2.24
N ASP A 536 -0.48 9.83 3.37
CA ASP A 536 0.51 8.79 3.64
C ASP A 536 -0.13 7.50 4.20
N PHE A 537 0.70 6.52 4.57
CA PHE A 537 0.25 5.25 5.16
C PHE A 537 -0.56 5.44 6.47
N THR A 538 -0.16 6.39 7.31
CA THR A 538 -0.82 6.70 8.59
C THR A 538 -2.14 7.41 8.35
N ASP A 539 -2.17 8.37 7.43
CA ASP A 539 -3.40 9.06 7.02
C ASP A 539 -4.42 8.08 6.45
N MET A 540 -3.98 7.13 5.62
CA MET A 540 -4.83 6.07 5.07
C MET A 540 -5.45 5.21 6.18
N ILE A 541 -4.67 4.77 7.17
CA ILE A 541 -5.20 4.04 8.34
C ILE A 541 -6.26 4.88 9.06
N LYS A 542 -5.95 6.15 9.35
CA LYS A 542 -6.86 7.04 10.07
C LYS A 542 -8.16 7.27 9.30
N PHE A 543 -8.06 7.64 8.03
CA PHE A 543 -9.18 7.93 7.15
C PHE A 543 -10.15 6.73 7.03
N PHE A 544 -9.63 5.53 6.75
CA PHE A 544 -10.49 4.35 6.63
C PHE A 544 -11.09 3.91 7.97
N ASN A 545 -10.36 4.04 9.10
CA ASN A 545 -10.95 3.82 10.43
C ASN A 545 -12.09 4.81 10.75
N GLU A 546 -11.97 6.09 10.38
CA GLU A 546 -13.02 7.10 10.55
C GLU A 546 -14.21 6.90 9.59
N MET A 547 -14.01 6.15 8.50
CA MET A 547 -15.04 5.79 7.52
C MET A 547 -15.68 4.42 7.75
N ALA A 548 -15.25 3.66 8.77
CA ALA A 548 -15.83 2.38 9.13
C ALA A 548 -17.36 2.50 9.34
N GLU A 549 -18.10 1.52 8.82
CA GLU A 549 -19.57 1.44 8.76
C GLU A 549 -20.26 2.55 7.92
N ARG A 550 -19.52 3.52 7.36
CA ARG A 550 -20.05 4.66 6.58
C ARG A 550 -19.85 4.51 5.06
N HIS A 551 -19.35 3.37 4.61
CA HIS A 551 -19.12 3.08 3.20
C HIS A 551 -20.43 2.76 2.45
N ASP A 552 -20.62 3.37 1.27
CA ASP A 552 -21.68 3.01 0.33
C ASP A 552 -21.34 1.67 -0.35
N CYS A 553 -21.76 0.57 0.28
CA CYS A 553 -21.43 -0.77 -0.19
C CYS A 553 -22.06 -1.11 -1.56
N ILE A 554 -23.18 -0.48 -1.95
CA ILE A 554 -23.80 -0.70 -3.27
C ILE A 554 -22.89 -0.09 -4.35
N ARG A 555 -22.43 1.14 -4.15
CA ARG A 555 -21.49 1.80 -5.07
C ARG A 555 -20.14 1.08 -5.10
N LEU A 556 -19.61 0.67 -3.95
CA LEU A 556 -18.35 -0.10 -3.88
C LEU A 556 -18.44 -1.44 -4.60
N LEU A 557 -19.53 -2.19 -4.45
CA LEU A 557 -19.76 -3.43 -5.18
C LEU A 557 -19.85 -3.17 -6.70
N GLN A 558 -20.51 -2.10 -7.15
CA GLN A 558 -20.52 -1.75 -8.58
C GLN A 558 -19.12 -1.39 -9.11
N THR A 559 -18.34 -0.63 -8.34
CA THR A 559 -16.95 -0.31 -8.68
C THR A 559 -16.07 -1.57 -8.73
N ALA A 560 -16.23 -2.50 -7.79
CA ALA A 560 -15.52 -3.78 -7.77
C ALA A 560 -15.82 -4.62 -9.03
N ARG A 561 -17.10 -4.76 -9.39
CA ARG A 561 -17.51 -5.46 -10.63
C ARG A 561 -16.98 -4.78 -11.89
N ASN A 562 -16.90 -3.44 -11.91
CA ASN A 562 -16.28 -2.71 -13.01
C ASN A 562 -14.77 -2.99 -13.13
N HIS A 563 -14.05 -3.10 -11.99
CA HIS A 563 -12.63 -3.46 -11.98
C HIS A 563 -12.38 -4.89 -12.45
N VAL A 564 -13.21 -5.86 -12.03
CA VAL A 564 -13.17 -7.24 -12.57
C VAL A 564 -13.33 -7.22 -14.09
N LYS A 565 -14.35 -6.54 -14.61
CA LYS A 565 -14.59 -6.43 -16.06
C LYS A 565 -13.45 -5.71 -16.80
N CYS A 566 -12.85 -4.69 -16.19
CA CYS A 566 -11.70 -3.99 -16.75
C CYS A 566 -10.51 -4.96 -16.93
N LEU A 567 -10.19 -5.72 -15.88
CA LEU A 567 -9.12 -6.72 -15.94
C LEU A 567 -9.45 -7.84 -16.94
N GLN A 568 -10.70 -8.31 -17.02
CA GLN A 568 -11.13 -9.31 -18.00
C GLN A 568 -10.88 -8.81 -19.44
N ASN A 569 -11.25 -7.57 -19.75
CA ASN A 569 -10.99 -6.98 -21.07
C ASN A 569 -9.48 -6.86 -21.34
N LEU A 570 -8.68 -6.43 -20.36
CA LEU A 570 -7.23 -6.31 -20.50
C LEU A 570 -6.57 -7.69 -20.75
N VAL A 571 -7.00 -8.72 -20.04
CA VAL A 571 -6.50 -10.09 -20.23
C VAL A 571 -6.95 -10.68 -21.57
N GLN A 572 -8.19 -10.42 -22.01
CA GLN A 572 -8.65 -10.82 -23.35
C GLN A 572 -7.86 -10.13 -24.48
N GLN A 573 -7.43 -8.88 -24.29
CA GLN A 573 -6.55 -8.17 -25.25
C GLN A 573 -5.10 -8.68 -25.26
N LEU A 574 -4.71 -9.52 -24.30
CA LEU A 574 -3.36 -10.09 -24.18
C LEU A 574 -3.27 -11.56 -24.65
N LYS A 575 -4.39 -12.16 -25.04
CA LYS A 575 -4.49 -13.47 -25.68
C LYS A 575 -4.50 -13.31 -27.20
#